data_AF-L8LY92-F1
#
_entry.id   AF-L8LY92-F1
#
_cell.length_a   1.000
_cell.length_b   1.000
_cell.length_c   1.000
_cell.angle_alpha   90.00
_cell.angle_beta   90.00
_cell.angle_gamma   90.00
#
_symmetry.space_group_name_H-M   'P 1'
#
loop_
_entity.id
_entity.type
_entity.pdbx_description
1 polymer ?
#
loop_
_entity_poly.entity_id
_entity_poly.type
_entity_poly.pdbx_seq_one_letter_code
_entity_poly.pdbx_strand_id
1 'polypeptide(L)'
;MGKAGQALRSVLESYKINQSTLATGLGVERPIVFRWYHEQTDPTAETVVQIVQALQVINKSAAQDFVQAYLGDLARTVNTTFSQDLPPSDRVNVSVLSQIFDKTTNSYKYLFFFSLLDILRRRNFDTLSPITFQEIVIEMLANAWYPHNYFKLSFGIQDQIANKLDSLELVISEPILQFRDSDKKQLRKTIQSQSLDDIVKDIGRYVPFRLIRPFFAREIKGIKDYHVNPSICKLSNNNFEEIKPLYYFDSDSYKDCTAIILHQDWIEYIAENYSIVRGWVSWEWLNYMQAKNINIPNIVSKLFIPHNRDSLSKQSKYWKLILNHQKLKCIYSQVELDKDKISLDHYLPWSFVAHDQLWNLIPTTQSVNSSKSNNIPAEKYFQDFVKLQHQGLVIYAQNNSRKKWLNCVEDYVAELKVSQPDDLLDLNIISNAYIKTIKPLTSLAQIQGFNQNWVYK
;
A
#
# COMPACT_ATOMS: atom_id res chain seq x y z
N MET A 1 27.41 3.86 25.44
CA MET A 1 26.86 2.60 25.97
C MET A 1 25.63 2.27 25.14
N GLY A 2 25.54 1.03 24.66
CA GLY A 2 24.50 0.63 23.73
C GLY A 2 23.22 0.23 24.45
N LYS A 3 22.07 0.50 23.80
CA LYS A 3 20.74 0.30 24.40
C LYS A 3 20.43 -1.19 24.63
N ALA A 4 21.02 -2.08 23.84
CA ALA A 4 20.77 -3.52 23.93
C ALA A 4 21.45 -4.14 25.16
N GLY A 5 22.70 -3.79 25.46
CA GLY A 5 23.43 -4.26 26.63
C GLY A 5 22.77 -3.83 27.94
N GLN A 6 22.24 -2.61 28.00
CA GLN A 6 21.49 -2.09 29.16
C GLN A 6 20.18 -2.84 29.38
N ALA A 7 19.39 -3.03 28.32
CA ALA A 7 18.16 -3.81 28.36
C ALA A 7 18.46 -5.26 28.77
N LEU A 8 19.53 -5.85 28.24
CA LEU A 8 19.93 -7.22 28.53
C LEU A 8 20.32 -7.39 30.00
N ARG A 9 21.17 -6.50 30.54
CA ARG A 9 21.57 -6.55 31.94
C ARG A 9 20.36 -6.49 32.86
N SER A 10 19.48 -5.50 32.64
CA SER A 10 18.28 -5.28 33.45
C SER A 10 17.37 -6.52 33.50
N VAL A 11 17.15 -7.15 32.34
CA VAL A 11 16.28 -8.33 32.24
C VAL A 11 16.92 -9.56 32.89
N LEU A 12 18.21 -9.81 32.64
CA LEU A 12 18.89 -10.96 33.24
C LEU A 12 18.92 -10.86 34.78
N GLU A 13 19.09 -9.66 35.32
CA GLU A 13 19.02 -9.40 36.77
C GLU A 13 17.61 -9.58 37.32
N SER A 14 16.60 -8.98 36.67
CA SER A 14 15.20 -9.00 37.12
C SER A 14 14.62 -10.41 37.16
N TYR A 15 14.98 -11.23 36.17
CA TYR A 15 14.49 -12.61 36.05
C TYR A 15 15.46 -13.66 36.60
N LYS A 16 16.58 -13.24 37.23
CA LYS A 16 17.63 -14.12 37.78
C LYS A 16 18.17 -15.13 36.76
N ILE A 17 18.27 -14.74 35.49
CA ILE A 17 18.76 -15.59 34.41
C ILE A 17 20.29 -15.49 34.37
N ASN A 18 20.97 -16.62 34.51
CA ASN A 18 22.43 -16.66 34.45
C ASN A 18 22.92 -16.41 33.01
N GLN A 19 23.99 -15.62 32.85
CA GLN A 19 24.65 -15.39 31.56
C GLN A 19 25.03 -16.70 30.84
N SER A 20 25.40 -17.75 31.59
CA SER A 20 25.68 -19.08 31.02
C SER A 20 24.45 -19.70 30.36
N THR A 21 23.26 -19.55 30.96
CA THR A 21 22.00 -20.08 30.41
C THR A 21 21.66 -19.40 29.10
N LEU A 22 21.83 -18.08 29.01
CA LEU A 22 21.62 -17.35 27.77
C LEU A 22 22.66 -17.71 26.70
N ALA A 23 23.94 -17.86 27.09
CA ALA A 23 25.01 -18.27 26.17
C ALA A 23 24.72 -19.64 25.52
N THR A 24 24.25 -20.61 26.32
CA THR A 24 23.79 -21.91 25.81
C THR A 24 22.60 -21.76 24.86
N GLY A 25 21.60 -20.94 25.21
CA GLY A 25 20.43 -20.70 24.35
C GLY A 25 20.76 -20.03 23.01
N LEU A 26 21.86 -19.29 22.95
CA LEU A 26 22.35 -18.60 21.76
C LEU A 26 23.36 -19.42 20.94
N GLY A 27 23.89 -20.52 21.48
CA GLY A 27 24.97 -21.28 20.84
C GLY A 27 26.29 -20.50 20.78
N VAL A 28 26.55 -19.60 21.73
CA VAL A 28 27.76 -18.76 21.79
C VAL A 28 28.55 -18.99 23.08
N GLU A 29 29.82 -18.61 23.10
CA GLU A 29 30.64 -18.72 24.31
C GLU A 29 30.23 -17.68 25.38
N ARG A 30 30.26 -18.08 26.66
CA ARG A 30 29.94 -17.22 27.82
C ARG A 30 30.65 -15.86 27.83
N PRO A 31 31.95 -15.73 27.44
CA PRO A 31 32.63 -14.42 27.41
C PRO A 31 32.01 -13.41 26.43
N ILE A 32 31.24 -13.86 25.43
CA ILE A 32 30.52 -12.97 24.52
C ILE A 32 29.35 -12.31 25.26
N VAL A 33 28.52 -13.11 25.94
CA VAL A 33 27.39 -12.62 26.75
C VAL A 33 27.87 -11.77 27.93
N PHE A 34 29.00 -12.15 28.55
CA PHE A 34 29.63 -11.35 29.61
C PHE A 34 29.95 -9.92 29.15
N ARG A 35 30.53 -9.77 27.95
CA ARG A 35 30.85 -8.46 27.39
C ARG A 35 29.60 -7.61 27.11
N TRP A 36 28.49 -8.22 26.68
CA TRP A 36 27.21 -7.53 26.52
C TRP A 36 26.58 -7.12 27.85
N TYR A 37 26.57 -8.03 28.83
CA TYR A 37 26.00 -7.80 30.16
C TYR A 37 26.74 -6.69 30.92
N HIS A 38 28.07 -6.65 30.83
CA HIS A 38 28.89 -5.58 31.42
C HIS A 38 29.04 -4.35 30.51
N GLU A 39 28.29 -4.28 29.42
CA GLU A 39 28.24 -3.16 28.48
C GLU A 39 29.61 -2.78 27.88
N GLN A 40 30.53 -3.76 27.79
CA GLN A 40 31.85 -3.60 27.17
C GLN A 40 31.75 -3.55 25.64
N THR A 41 30.74 -4.23 25.09
CA THR A 41 30.35 -4.22 23.67
C THR A 41 28.83 -4.38 23.58
N ASP A 42 28.18 -3.90 22.52
CA ASP A 42 26.75 -4.09 22.29
C ASP A 42 26.51 -5.23 21.29
N PRO A 43 25.47 -6.08 21.44
CA PRO A 43 25.10 -7.04 20.40
C PRO A 43 24.64 -6.32 19.13
N THR A 44 24.85 -6.94 17.95
CA THR A 44 24.34 -6.39 16.69
C THR A 44 22.82 -6.51 16.61
N ALA A 45 22.20 -5.82 15.65
CA ALA A 45 20.75 -5.89 15.45
C ALA A 45 20.27 -7.34 15.19
N GLU A 46 21.04 -8.13 14.44
CA GLU A 46 20.77 -9.54 14.18
C GLU A 46 20.90 -10.37 15.46
N THR A 47 21.92 -10.10 16.28
CA THR A 47 22.11 -10.77 17.56
C THR A 47 21.01 -10.43 18.56
N VAL A 48 20.46 -9.21 18.53
CA VAL A 48 19.30 -8.85 19.37
C VAL A 48 18.10 -9.73 19.08
N VAL A 49 17.81 -10.02 17.80
CA VAL A 49 16.72 -10.93 17.42
C VAL A 49 16.95 -12.33 18.00
N GLN A 50 18.19 -12.83 17.94
CA GLN A 50 18.56 -14.13 18.51
C GLN A 50 18.43 -14.14 20.05
N ILE A 51 18.80 -13.03 20.71
CA ILE A 51 18.62 -12.87 22.17
C ILE A 51 17.15 -12.96 22.55
N VAL A 52 16.25 -12.29 21.80
CA VAL A 52 14.80 -12.37 22.04
C VAL A 52 14.31 -13.82 21.92
N GLN A 53 14.70 -14.53 20.86
CA GLN A 53 14.31 -15.92 20.64
C GLN A 53 14.81 -16.85 21.76
N ALA A 54 16.08 -16.71 22.16
CA ALA A 54 16.66 -17.50 23.26
C ALA A 54 15.96 -17.20 24.59
N LEU A 55 15.70 -15.92 24.90
CA LEU A 55 14.94 -15.52 26.09
C LEU A 55 13.51 -16.05 26.04
N GLN A 56 12.86 -16.11 24.87
CA GLN A 56 11.48 -16.59 24.76
C GLN A 56 11.35 -18.07 25.12
N VAL A 57 12.39 -18.86 24.87
CA VAL A 57 12.49 -20.27 25.30
C VAL A 57 12.80 -20.38 26.80
N ILE A 58 13.68 -19.51 27.32
CA ILE A 58 14.10 -19.53 28.74
C ILE A 58 12.99 -19.02 29.66
N ASN A 59 12.42 -17.86 29.35
CA ASN A 59 11.36 -17.19 30.09
C ASN A 59 10.64 -16.17 29.17
N LYS A 60 9.38 -16.46 28.83
CA LYS A 60 8.57 -15.65 27.92
C LYS A 60 8.40 -14.19 28.36
N SER A 61 8.25 -13.93 29.65
CA SER A 61 8.12 -12.57 30.20
C SER A 61 9.43 -11.80 30.13
N ALA A 62 10.57 -12.46 30.36
CA ALA A 62 11.90 -11.86 30.17
C ALA A 62 12.13 -11.41 28.72
N ALA A 63 11.67 -12.18 27.74
CA ALA A 63 11.75 -11.80 26.33
C ALA A 63 10.91 -10.55 26.03
N GLN A 64 9.69 -10.48 26.55
CA GLN A 64 8.80 -9.32 26.38
C GLN A 64 9.39 -8.06 27.01
N ASP A 65 9.93 -8.17 28.22
CA ASP A 65 10.55 -7.04 28.91
C ASP A 65 11.86 -6.61 28.24
N PHE A 66 12.62 -7.55 27.68
CA PHE A 66 13.81 -7.22 26.90
C PHE A 66 13.46 -6.44 25.64
N VAL A 67 12.43 -6.86 24.90
CA VAL A 67 11.91 -6.15 23.72
C VAL A 67 11.40 -4.77 24.12
N GLN A 68 10.67 -4.65 25.23
CA GLN A 68 10.16 -3.38 25.75
C GLN A 68 11.29 -2.44 26.19
N ALA A 69 12.28 -2.94 26.91
CA ALA A 69 13.42 -2.14 27.36
C ALA A 69 14.33 -1.71 26.20
N TYR A 70 14.52 -2.58 25.20
CA TYR A 70 15.38 -2.30 24.04
C TYR A 70 14.69 -1.38 23.01
N LEU A 71 13.43 -1.65 22.66
CA LEU A 71 12.71 -0.88 21.64
C LEU A 71 11.92 0.30 22.22
N GLY A 72 11.62 0.32 23.52
CA GLY A 72 10.83 1.38 24.16
C GLY A 72 9.38 1.37 23.67
N ASP A 73 8.83 2.54 23.36
CA ASP A 73 7.45 2.67 22.85
C ASP A 73 7.19 1.96 21.52
N LEU A 74 8.24 1.58 20.78
CA LEU A 74 8.14 0.74 19.57
C LEU A 74 7.71 -0.71 19.87
N ALA A 75 7.89 -1.21 21.10
CA ALA A 75 7.50 -2.57 21.49
C ALA A 75 6.01 -2.71 21.84
N ARG A 76 5.37 -1.65 22.33
CA ARG A 76 3.90 -1.62 22.53
C ARG A 76 3.14 -1.83 21.21
N THR A 77 3.75 -1.41 20.10
CA THR A 77 3.25 -1.62 18.74
C THR A 77 3.51 -3.02 18.19
N VAL A 78 4.38 -3.82 18.82
CA VAL A 78 4.85 -5.12 18.27
C VAL A 78 4.39 -6.31 19.13
N ASN A 79 4.07 -6.11 20.41
CA ASN A 79 3.58 -7.17 21.31
C ASN A 79 2.07 -7.47 21.20
N THR A 80 1.34 -6.74 20.36
CA THR A 80 0.21 -7.36 19.68
C THR A 80 0.81 -8.35 18.70
N THR A 81 0.68 -9.65 18.98
CA THR A 81 0.35 -10.60 17.90
C THR A 81 -0.45 -9.83 16.85
N PHE A 82 -0.07 -9.87 15.57
CA PHE A 82 -0.95 -9.40 14.49
C PHE A 82 -2.20 -10.28 14.52
N SER A 83 -3.07 -10.08 15.51
CA SER A 83 -4.46 -10.37 15.38
C SER A 83 -4.95 -9.30 14.42
N GLN A 84 -5.61 -9.75 13.36
CA GLN A 84 -6.41 -8.88 12.49
C GLN A 84 -7.62 -8.29 13.24
N ASP A 85 -7.58 -8.30 14.57
CA ASP A 85 -8.71 -8.03 15.44
C ASP A 85 -8.66 -6.57 15.86
N LEU A 86 -9.81 -5.94 15.73
CA LEU A 86 -10.04 -4.58 16.18
C LEU A 86 -9.91 -4.50 17.72
N PRO A 87 -9.38 -3.40 18.29
CA PRO A 87 -9.24 -3.26 19.74
C PRO A 87 -10.56 -3.45 20.48
N PRO A 88 -10.61 -4.21 21.58
CA PRO A 88 -11.87 -4.39 22.31
C PRO A 88 -12.33 -3.06 22.92
N SER A 89 -13.64 -2.94 23.16
CA SER A 89 -14.25 -1.78 23.80
C SER A 89 -15.45 -2.20 24.62
N ASP A 90 -15.58 -1.62 25.82
CA ASP A 90 -16.76 -1.79 26.68
C ASP A 90 -17.90 -0.84 26.28
N ARG A 91 -17.63 0.16 25.43
CA ARG A 91 -18.63 1.15 24.98
C ARG A 91 -19.44 0.68 23.78
N VAL A 92 -18.80 -0.05 22.87
CA VAL A 92 -19.34 -0.40 21.56
C VAL A 92 -19.07 -1.85 21.20
N ASN A 93 -19.94 -2.46 20.40
CA ASN A 93 -19.82 -3.86 20.00
C ASN A 93 -18.85 -4.02 18.81
N VAL A 94 -17.56 -4.10 19.11
CA VAL A 94 -16.48 -4.26 18.13
C VAL A 94 -16.59 -5.59 17.36
N SER A 95 -17.11 -6.64 17.98
CA SER A 95 -17.33 -7.94 17.31
C SER A 95 -18.39 -7.84 16.20
N VAL A 96 -19.37 -6.95 16.35
CA VAL A 96 -20.35 -6.68 15.28
C VAL A 96 -19.74 -5.81 14.18
N LEU A 97 -18.89 -4.84 14.54
CA LEU A 97 -18.17 -4.02 13.57
C LEU A 97 -17.29 -4.88 12.64
N SER A 98 -16.61 -5.90 13.15
CA SER A 98 -15.77 -6.76 12.33
C SER A 98 -16.56 -7.55 11.27
N GLN A 99 -17.89 -7.66 11.39
CA GLN A 99 -18.77 -8.42 10.48
C GLN A 99 -19.33 -7.58 9.33
N ILE A 100 -19.06 -6.28 9.24
CA ILE A 100 -19.67 -5.39 8.21
C ILE A 100 -19.31 -5.82 6.78
N PHE A 101 -18.17 -6.52 6.60
CA PHE A 101 -17.68 -7.02 5.32
C PHE A 101 -17.93 -8.51 5.05
N ASP A 102 -18.50 -9.28 6.00
CA ASP A 102 -18.78 -10.73 5.84
C ASP A 102 -19.59 -11.06 4.58
N LYS A 103 -20.44 -10.12 4.16
CA LYS A 103 -21.27 -10.22 2.96
C LYS A 103 -20.99 -9.05 2.04
N THR A 104 -20.04 -9.26 1.12
CA THR A 104 -19.68 -8.32 0.06
C THR A 104 -19.63 -9.02 -1.29
N THR A 105 -20.31 -8.44 -2.29
CA THR A 105 -20.18 -8.83 -3.70
C THR A 105 -19.43 -7.78 -4.52
N ASN A 106 -19.45 -6.53 -4.07
CA ASN A 106 -18.81 -5.36 -4.67
C ASN A 106 -18.01 -4.57 -3.63
N SER A 107 -17.24 -3.59 -4.11
CA SER A 107 -16.34 -2.73 -3.33
C SER A 107 -17.04 -1.74 -2.41
N TYR A 108 -18.34 -1.49 -2.61
CA TYR A 108 -18.98 -0.30 -2.06
C TYR A 108 -18.94 -0.23 -0.54
N LYS A 109 -19.07 -1.35 0.18
CA LYS A 109 -18.96 -1.33 1.64
C LYS A 109 -17.57 -0.92 2.11
N TYR A 110 -16.53 -1.48 1.50
CA TYR A 110 -15.14 -1.15 1.81
C TYR A 110 -14.90 0.33 1.56
N LEU A 111 -15.22 0.81 0.35
CA LEU A 111 -15.09 2.22 -0.02
C LEU A 111 -15.90 3.14 0.91
N PHE A 112 -17.13 2.78 1.25
CA PHE A 112 -17.99 3.58 2.11
C PHE A 112 -17.38 3.74 3.51
N PHE A 113 -17.03 2.64 4.17
CA PHE A 113 -16.45 2.70 5.51
C PHE A 113 -15.07 3.37 5.52
N PHE A 114 -14.23 3.06 4.54
CA PHE A 114 -12.92 3.70 4.36
C PHE A 114 -13.05 5.22 4.15
N SER A 115 -14.03 5.66 3.35
CA SER A 115 -14.37 7.07 3.16
C SER A 115 -14.91 7.73 4.42
N LEU A 116 -15.70 7.02 5.24
CA LEU A 116 -16.12 7.55 6.54
C LEU A 116 -14.94 7.84 7.45
N LEU A 117 -13.95 6.94 7.51
CA LEU A 117 -12.73 7.17 8.29
C LEU A 117 -11.96 8.39 7.79
N ASP A 118 -11.81 8.54 6.47
CA ASP A 118 -11.12 9.69 5.86
C ASP A 118 -11.88 11.00 6.16
N ILE A 119 -13.22 11.01 6.07
CA ILE A 119 -14.08 12.16 6.41
C ILE A 119 -13.94 12.51 7.89
N LEU A 120 -14.06 11.54 8.80
CA LEU A 120 -13.95 11.74 10.24
C LEU A 120 -12.58 12.33 10.61
N ARG A 121 -11.50 11.77 10.08
CA ARG A 121 -10.14 12.28 10.32
C ARG A 121 -9.99 13.72 9.86
N ARG A 122 -10.51 14.05 8.67
CA ARG A 122 -10.47 15.39 8.08
C ARG A 122 -11.34 16.40 8.85
N ARG A 123 -12.44 15.95 9.44
CA ARG A 123 -13.31 16.74 10.32
C ARG A 123 -12.83 16.77 11.79
N ASN A 124 -11.63 16.26 12.08
CA ASN A 124 -11.10 16.13 13.45
C ASN A 124 -12.08 15.41 14.41
N PHE A 125 -12.80 14.42 13.89
CA PHE A 125 -13.80 13.63 14.62
C PHE A 125 -14.94 14.49 15.20
N ASP A 126 -15.36 15.55 14.49
CA ASP A 126 -16.58 16.30 14.83
C ASP A 126 -17.81 15.38 14.85
N THR A 127 -18.61 15.52 15.91
CA THR A 127 -19.76 14.66 16.22
C THR A 127 -21.11 15.36 15.98
N LEU A 128 -21.09 16.68 15.76
CA LEU A 128 -22.32 17.49 15.69
C LEU A 128 -22.89 17.60 14.27
N SER A 129 -22.04 17.45 13.25
CA SER A 129 -22.40 17.68 11.86
C SER A 129 -22.76 16.37 11.14
N PRO A 130 -23.98 16.23 10.58
CA PRO A 130 -24.30 15.09 9.73
C PRO A 130 -23.30 14.93 8.57
N ILE A 131 -23.11 13.70 8.13
CA ILE A 131 -22.31 13.38 6.94
C ILE A 131 -23.29 13.02 5.82
N THR A 132 -23.35 13.85 4.79
CA THR A 132 -24.28 13.63 3.67
C THR A 132 -23.81 12.47 2.79
N PHE A 133 -24.75 11.78 2.15
CA PHE A 133 -24.45 10.76 1.15
C PHE A 133 -23.59 11.33 0.02
N GLN A 134 -23.80 12.59 -0.36
CA GLN A 134 -22.98 13.26 -1.36
C GLN A 134 -21.52 13.38 -0.93
N GLU A 135 -21.23 13.78 0.31
CA GLU A 135 -19.85 13.84 0.79
C GLU A 135 -19.19 12.46 0.82
N ILE A 136 -19.91 11.43 1.28
CA ILE A 136 -19.41 10.06 1.32
C ILE A 136 -19.11 9.56 -0.09
N VAL A 137 -20.01 9.80 -1.05
CA VAL A 137 -19.85 9.40 -2.44
C VAL A 137 -18.68 10.11 -3.11
N ILE A 138 -18.48 11.41 -2.86
CA ILE A 138 -17.31 12.14 -3.36
C ILE A 138 -16.01 11.49 -2.83
N GLU A 139 -15.95 11.16 -1.54
CA GLU A 139 -14.77 10.52 -0.97
C GLU A 139 -14.60 9.07 -1.48
N MET A 140 -15.69 8.31 -1.70
CA MET A 140 -15.64 6.98 -2.31
C MET A 140 -15.06 7.02 -3.73
N LEU A 141 -15.52 7.97 -4.55
CA LEU A 141 -15.01 8.17 -5.91
C LEU A 141 -13.53 8.60 -5.86
N ALA A 142 -13.15 9.50 -4.95
CA ALA A 142 -11.75 9.90 -4.79
C ALA A 142 -10.85 8.73 -4.36
N ASN A 143 -11.34 7.85 -3.48
CA ASN A 143 -10.64 6.63 -3.05
C ASN A 143 -10.51 5.58 -4.16
N ALA A 144 -11.49 5.51 -5.06
CA ALA A 144 -11.47 4.57 -6.19
C ALA A 144 -10.71 5.10 -7.43
N TRP A 145 -10.55 6.42 -7.56
CA TRP A 145 -10.02 7.05 -8.77
C TRP A 145 -8.60 6.59 -9.14
N TYR A 146 -7.65 6.61 -8.21
CA TYR A 146 -6.29 6.18 -8.53
C TYR A 146 -6.20 4.69 -8.86
N PRO A 147 -6.74 3.77 -8.03
CA PRO A 147 -6.80 2.35 -8.39
C PRO A 147 -7.36 2.12 -9.79
N HIS A 148 -8.48 2.75 -10.15
CA HIS A 148 -9.15 2.58 -11.44
C HIS A 148 -8.48 3.35 -12.58
N ASN A 149 -8.52 4.69 -12.55
CA ASN A 149 -8.13 5.52 -13.68
C ASN A 149 -6.62 5.58 -13.89
N TYR A 150 -5.81 5.59 -12.82
CA TYR A 150 -4.35 5.71 -12.90
C TYR A 150 -3.64 4.37 -13.01
N PHE A 151 -3.99 3.41 -12.14
CA PHE A 151 -3.33 2.10 -12.05
C PHE A 151 -4.06 0.98 -12.80
N LYS A 152 -5.24 1.27 -13.38
CA LYS A 152 -6.03 0.35 -14.20
C LYS A 152 -6.44 -0.94 -13.47
N LEU A 153 -6.65 -0.87 -12.16
CA LEU A 153 -7.12 -2.02 -11.37
C LEU A 153 -8.60 -2.29 -11.64
N SER A 154 -8.94 -3.58 -11.73
CA SER A 154 -10.32 -4.02 -11.85
C SER A 154 -10.99 -4.09 -10.48
N PHE A 155 -12.20 -3.55 -10.36
CA PHE A 155 -13.05 -3.70 -9.18
C PHE A 155 -13.95 -4.94 -9.28
N GLY A 156 -13.86 -5.71 -10.38
CA GLY A 156 -14.71 -6.86 -10.68
C GLY A 156 -15.94 -6.50 -11.54
N ILE A 157 -16.42 -7.46 -12.32
CA ILE A 157 -17.45 -7.23 -13.37
C ILE A 157 -18.81 -6.77 -12.85
N GLN A 158 -19.17 -7.11 -11.62
CA GLN A 158 -20.44 -6.72 -11.01
C GLN A 158 -20.36 -5.34 -10.33
N ASP A 159 -19.15 -4.86 -10.09
CA ASP A 159 -18.92 -3.55 -9.51
C ASP A 159 -19.16 -2.46 -10.56
N GLN A 160 -19.75 -1.34 -10.16
CA GLN A 160 -20.04 -0.22 -11.06
C GLN A 160 -19.33 1.08 -10.65
N ILE A 161 -18.47 1.07 -9.61
CA ILE A 161 -17.74 2.28 -9.21
C ILE A 161 -16.83 2.79 -10.34
N ALA A 162 -16.19 1.89 -11.07
CA ALA A 162 -15.37 2.19 -12.24
C ALA A 162 -16.21 2.87 -13.34
N ASN A 163 -17.35 2.29 -13.70
CA ASN A 163 -18.25 2.85 -14.72
C ASN A 163 -18.79 4.23 -14.31
N LYS A 164 -19.08 4.41 -13.02
CA LYS A 164 -19.48 5.72 -12.47
C LYS A 164 -18.36 6.74 -12.60
N LEU A 165 -17.11 6.39 -12.29
CA LEU A 165 -15.96 7.28 -12.50
C LEU A 165 -15.74 7.63 -13.97
N ASP A 166 -15.85 6.64 -14.86
CA ASP A 166 -15.65 6.85 -16.30
C ASP A 166 -16.73 7.77 -16.89
N SER A 167 -17.99 7.67 -16.41
CA SER A 167 -19.08 8.55 -16.83
C SER A 167 -18.90 10.02 -16.47
N LEU A 168 -17.99 10.34 -15.55
CA LEU A 168 -17.72 11.73 -15.12
C LEU A 168 -16.73 12.45 -16.05
N GLU A 169 -16.04 11.73 -16.94
CA GLU A 169 -15.08 12.28 -17.91
C GLU A 169 -14.12 13.32 -17.29
N LEU A 170 -13.61 13.01 -16.09
CA LEU A 170 -12.89 13.98 -15.28
C LEU A 170 -11.64 14.51 -16.00
N VAL A 171 -11.55 15.84 -16.10
CA VAL A 171 -10.33 16.52 -16.55
C VAL A 171 -9.40 16.69 -15.35
N ILE A 172 -8.33 15.90 -15.33
CA ILE A 172 -7.39 15.81 -14.21
C ILE A 172 -6.11 16.57 -14.52
N SER A 173 -5.67 17.41 -13.59
CA SER A 173 -4.49 18.25 -13.72
C SER A 173 -3.22 17.59 -13.19
N GLU A 174 -2.06 18.12 -13.60
CA GLU A 174 -0.73 17.62 -13.24
C GLU A 174 -0.46 17.42 -11.73
N PRO A 175 -0.93 18.26 -10.79
CA PRO A 175 -0.70 18.01 -9.35
C PRO A 175 -1.26 16.67 -8.87
N ILE A 176 -2.37 16.21 -9.44
CA ILE A 176 -2.97 14.90 -9.13
C ILE A 176 -2.15 13.79 -9.78
N LEU A 177 -1.81 13.93 -11.07
CA LEU A 177 -1.03 12.92 -11.80
C LEU A 177 0.40 12.73 -11.26
N GLN A 178 0.94 13.75 -10.60
CA GLN A 178 2.26 13.76 -9.97
C GLN A 178 2.23 13.41 -8.47
N PHE A 179 1.07 13.00 -7.92
CA PHE A 179 0.91 12.63 -6.52
C PHE A 179 1.23 13.75 -5.53
N ARG A 180 1.03 15.01 -5.94
CA ARG A 180 1.24 16.20 -5.09
C ARG A 180 -0.05 16.64 -4.38
N ASP A 181 -1.16 15.96 -4.64
CA ASP A 181 -2.45 16.14 -3.95
C ASP A 181 -2.61 15.10 -2.85
N SER A 182 -1.76 15.16 -1.82
CA SER A 182 -1.61 14.11 -0.80
C SER A 182 -2.87 13.85 0.03
N ASP A 183 -3.76 14.84 0.17
CA ASP A 183 -5.08 14.72 0.80
C ASP A 183 -6.21 14.54 -0.23
N LYS A 184 -5.93 14.40 -1.52
CA LYS A 184 -6.96 14.32 -2.60
C LYS A 184 -7.88 15.55 -2.64
N LYS A 185 -7.43 16.71 -2.15
CA LYS A 185 -8.24 17.93 -2.06
C LYS A 185 -8.64 18.45 -3.44
N GLN A 186 -7.70 18.46 -4.38
CA GLN A 186 -7.99 18.88 -5.75
C GLN A 186 -8.87 17.86 -6.46
N LEU A 187 -8.58 16.56 -6.29
CA LEU A 187 -9.39 15.50 -6.87
C LEU A 187 -10.85 15.56 -6.40
N ARG A 188 -11.09 15.72 -5.10
CA ARG A 188 -12.44 15.90 -4.54
C ARG A 188 -13.14 17.12 -5.13
N LYS A 189 -12.42 18.24 -5.28
CA LYS A 189 -12.98 19.46 -5.90
C LYS A 189 -13.40 19.21 -7.36
N THR A 190 -12.58 18.49 -8.12
CA THR A 190 -12.88 18.13 -9.51
C THR A 190 -14.07 17.17 -9.63
N ILE A 191 -14.21 16.22 -8.70
CA ILE A 191 -15.38 15.34 -8.62
C ILE A 191 -16.63 16.13 -8.23
N GLN A 192 -16.52 17.00 -7.22
CA GLN A 192 -17.63 17.82 -6.72
C GLN A 192 -18.18 18.80 -7.77
N SER A 193 -17.37 19.23 -8.74
CA SER A 193 -17.83 20.11 -9.82
C SER A 193 -18.64 19.39 -10.90
N GLN A 194 -18.81 18.07 -10.82
CA GLN A 194 -19.62 17.30 -11.75
C GLN A 194 -21.08 17.16 -11.27
N SER A 195 -21.97 16.73 -12.16
CA SER A 195 -23.31 16.28 -11.78
C SER A 195 -23.22 14.90 -11.11
N LEU A 196 -23.58 14.81 -9.82
CA LEU A 196 -23.44 13.58 -9.02
C LEU A 196 -24.78 12.98 -8.59
N ASP A 197 -25.92 13.62 -8.88
CA ASP A 197 -27.23 13.26 -8.30
C ASP A 197 -27.60 11.78 -8.53
N ASP A 198 -27.43 11.28 -9.77
CA ASP A 198 -27.71 9.88 -10.10
C ASP A 198 -26.75 8.91 -9.42
N ILE A 199 -25.47 9.28 -9.30
CA ILE A 199 -24.45 8.47 -8.63
C ILE A 199 -24.76 8.38 -7.13
N VAL A 200 -25.07 9.52 -6.51
CA VAL A 200 -25.43 9.64 -5.09
C VAL A 200 -26.69 8.83 -4.80
N LYS A 201 -27.73 8.96 -5.63
CA LYS A 201 -28.97 8.21 -5.51
C LYS A 201 -28.75 6.71 -5.61
N ASP A 202 -27.96 6.24 -6.57
CA ASP A 202 -27.74 4.81 -6.78
C ASP A 202 -26.90 4.18 -5.65
N ILE A 203 -25.78 4.80 -5.26
CA ILE A 203 -24.95 4.31 -4.14
C ILE A 203 -25.71 4.41 -2.82
N GLY A 204 -26.38 5.54 -2.57
CA GLY A 204 -27.15 5.83 -1.36
C GLY A 204 -28.34 4.90 -1.16
N ARG A 205 -28.87 4.28 -2.22
CA ARG A 205 -30.03 3.38 -2.15
C ARG A 205 -29.79 2.15 -1.29
N TYR A 206 -28.57 1.61 -1.24
CA TYR A 206 -28.28 0.33 -0.60
C TYR A 206 -27.16 0.40 0.42
N VAL A 207 -26.01 0.97 0.06
CA VAL A 207 -24.76 0.81 0.80
C VAL A 207 -24.85 1.33 2.25
N PRO A 208 -25.42 2.53 2.50
CA PRO A 208 -25.54 3.06 3.87
C PRO A 208 -26.32 2.12 4.80
N PHE A 209 -27.41 1.52 4.31
CA PHE A 209 -28.23 0.60 5.10
C PHE A 209 -27.57 -0.78 5.23
N ARG A 210 -27.01 -1.31 4.14
CA ARG A 210 -26.47 -2.68 4.10
C ARG A 210 -25.15 -2.83 4.84
N LEU A 211 -24.40 -1.74 5.05
CA LEU A 211 -23.17 -1.74 5.84
C LEU A 211 -23.46 -2.07 7.32
N ILE A 212 -24.41 -1.37 7.93
CA ILE A 212 -24.77 -1.55 9.36
C ILE A 212 -25.74 -2.71 9.61
N ARG A 213 -26.06 -3.50 8.59
CA ARG A 213 -26.90 -4.69 8.70
C ARG A 213 -26.54 -5.62 9.87
N PRO A 214 -25.25 -5.93 10.16
CA PRO A 214 -24.90 -6.85 11.24
C PRO A 214 -25.38 -6.41 12.62
N PHE A 215 -25.54 -5.10 12.87
CA PHE A 215 -26.06 -4.56 14.12
C PHE A 215 -27.51 -4.97 14.41
N PHE A 216 -28.26 -5.36 13.37
CA PHE A 216 -29.67 -5.72 13.45
C PHE A 216 -29.93 -7.16 12.98
N ALA A 217 -28.92 -8.04 13.07
CA ALA A 217 -28.99 -9.37 12.47
C ALA A 217 -30.16 -10.24 13.00
N ARG A 218 -30.57 -10.03 14.26
CA ARG A 218 -31.69 -10.75 14.90
C ARG A 218 -33.03 -10.22 14.39
N GLU A 219 -33.16 -8.90 14.36
CA GLU A 219 -34.38 -8.15 14.02
C GLU A 219 -34.75 -8.33 12.56
N ILE A 220 -33.76 -8.44 11.67
CA ILE A 220 -33.98 -8.59 10.22
C ILE A 220 -34.04 -10.05 9.74
N LYS A 221 -33.93 -11.02 10.66
CA LYS A 221 -33.94 -12.43 10.29
C LYS A 221 -35.29 -12.81 9.67
N GLY A 222 -35.26 -13.37 8.46
CA GLY A 222 -36.47 -13.79 7.74
C GLY A 222 -37.23 -12.65 7.03
N ILE A 223 -36.77 -11.40 7.14
CA ILE A 223 -37.35 -10.28 6.37
C ILE A 223 -37.02 -10.43 4.89
N LYS A 224 -38.02 -10.21 4.02
CA LYS A 224 -37.85 -10.18 2.56
C LYS A 224 -36.89 -9.05 2.16
N ASP A 225 -36.02 -9.28 1.17
CA ASP A 225 -34.91 -8.38 0.87
C ASP A 225 -35.32 -6.91 0.65
N TYR A 226 -36.44 -6.67 -0.05
CA TYR A 226 -36.93 -5.32 -0.33
C TYR A 226 -37.39 -4.54 0.92
N HIS A 227 -37.66 -5.22 2.04
CA HIS A 227 -37.99 -4.61 3.32
C HIS A 227 -36.76 -4.36 4.21
N VAL A 228 -35.59 -4.93 3.89
CA VAL A 228 -34.40 -4.84 4.76
C VAL A 228 -33.94 -3.39 4.96
N ASN A 229 -33.80 -2.59 3.89
CA ASN A 229 -33.37 -1.19 4.03
C ASN A 229 -34.37 -0.34 4.83
N PRO A 230 -35.70 -0.37 4.53
CA PRO A 230 -36.70 0.29 5.37
C PRO A 230 -36.63 -0.12 6.85
N SER A 231 -36.44 -1.41 7.13
CA SER A 231 -36.33 -1.91 8.51
C SER A 231 -35.07 -1.40 9.20
N ILE A 232 -33.91 -1.43 8.54
CA ILE A 232 -32.66 -0.92 9.11
C ILE A 232 -32.77 0.56 9.43
N CYS A 233 -33.35 1.37 8.53
CA CYS A 233 -33.57 2.81 8.77
C CYS A 233 -34.37 3.05 10.06
N LYS A 234 -35.53 2.40 10.19
CA LYS A 234 -36.37 2.53 11.39
C LYS A 234 -35.69 2.02 12.66
N LEU A 235 -35.01 0.88 12.58
CA LEU A 235 -34.32 0.28 13.72
C LEU A 235 -33.15 1.14 14.19
N SER A 236 -32.35 1.70 13.28
CA SER A 236 -31.24 2.57 13.64
C SER A 236 -31.71 3.87 14.28
N ASN A 237 -32.82 4.44 13.81
CA ASN A 237 -33.35 5.69 14.36
C ASN A 237 -34.02 5.46 15.73
N ASN A 238 -34.82 4.40 15.88
CA ASN A 238 -35.57 4.14 17.11
C ASN A 238 -34.74 3.56 18.25
N ASN A 239 -33.70 2.78 17.94
CA ASN A 239 -32.92 2.04 18.93
C ASN A 239 -31.46 2.51 18.98
N PHE A 240 -31.21 3.77 18.64
CA PHE A 240 -29.85 4.32 18.47
C PHE A 240 -28.99 4.15 19.73
N GLU A 241 -29.52 4.56 20.90
CA GLU A 241 -28.79 4.50 22.17
C GLU A 241 -28.73 3.09 22.78
N GLU A 242 -29.70 2.23 22.47
CA GLU A 242 -29.79 0.86 23.02
C GLU A 242 -28.89 -0.12 22.26
N ILE A 243 -28.99 -0.14 20.92
CA ILE A 243 -28.22 -1.06 20.07
C ILE A 243 -26.84 -0.49 19.75
N LYS A 244 -26.70 0.84 19.76
CA LYS A 244 -25.49 1.58 19.37
C LYS A 244 -24.96 1.14 18.00
N PRO A 245 -25.77 1.25 16.91
CA PRO A 245 -25.25 1.08 15.56
C PRO A 245 -24.19 2.15 15.25
N LEU A 246 -23.39 1.95 14.21
CA LEU A 246 -22.39 2.96 13.78
C LEU A 246 -23.01 4.36 13.57
N TYR A 247 -24.22 4.39 13.01
CA TYR A 247 -24.96 5.62 12.72
C TYR A 247 -26.47 5.34 12.59
N TYR A 248 -27.24 6.42 12.64
CA TYR A 248 -28.64 6.49 12.21
C TYR A 248 -28.81 7.51 11.05
N PHE A 249 -30.04 7.67 10.55
CA PHE A 249 -30.34 8.49 9.36
C PHE A 249 -31.13 9.76 9.71
N ASP A 250 -30.99 10.80 8.87
CA ASP A 250 -31.69 12.09 8.98
C ASP A 250 -33.21 12.04 8.72
N SER A 251 -33.75 10.86 8.39
CA SER A 251 -35.17 10.64 8.12
C SER A 251 -35.58 9.21 8.50
N ASP A 252 -36.84 9.02 8.93
CA ASP A 252 -37.46 7.71 9.16
C ASP A 252 -37.98 7.06 7.87
N SER A 253 -38.08 7.84 6.80
CA SER A 253 -38.41 7.37 5.46
C SER A 253 -37.12 7.08 4.73
N TYR A 254 -36.81 5.79 4.52
CA TYR A 254 -35.56 5.35 3.89
C TYR A 254 -35.29 5.97 2.50
N LYS A 255 -36.33 6.43 1.79
CA LYS A 255 -36.20 7.08 0.48
C LYS A 255 -35.77 8.55 0.57
N ASP A 256 -36.03 9.16 1.71
CA ASP A 256 -35.79 10.58 1.97
C ASP A 256 -34.49 10.80 2.78
N CYS A 257 -33.80 9.72 3.18
CA CYS A 257 -32.52 9.81 3.84
C CYS A 257 -31.47 10.42 2.90
N THR A 258 -30.77 11.45 3.38
CA THR A 258 -29.69 12.11 2.64
C THR A 258 -28.39 12.18 3.42
N ALA A 259 -28.42 11.86 4.71
CA ALA A 259 -27.27 11.93 5.58
C ALA A 259 -27.31 10.84 6.66
N ILE A 260 -26.15 10.63 7.28
CA ILE A 260 -26.00 9.81 8.47
C ILE A 260 -25.45 10.64 9.63
N ILE A 261 -25.82 10.22 10.83
CA ILE A 261 -25.35 10.79 12.09
C ILE A 261 -24.73 9.66 12.89
N LEU A 262 -23.42 9.74 13.13
CA LEU A 262 -22.66 8.70 13.83
C LEU A 262 -22.90 8.73 15.34
N HIS A 263 -22.83 7.56 15.96
CA HIS A 263 -22.93 7.44 17.41
C HIS A 263 -21.66 7.97 18.09
N GLN A 264 -21.83 8.75 19.15
CA GLN A 264 -20.72 9.36 19.90
C GLN A 264 -19.68 8.32 20.36
N ASP A 265 -20.12 7.24 21.01
CA ASP A 265 -19.23 6.15 21.44
C ASP A 265 -18.42 5.52 20.31
N TRP A 266 -19.00 5.41 19.11
CA TRP A 266 -18.28 4.90 17.93
C TRP A 266 -17.24 5.89 17.43
N ILE A 267 -17.54 7.20 17.44
CA ILE A 267 -16.58 8.24 17.08
C ILE A 267 -15.39 8.22 18.04
N GLU A 268 -15.64 8.17 19.35
CA GLU A 268 -14.58 8.11 20.37
C GLU A 268 -13.72 6.87 20.20
N TYR A 269 -14.34 5.69 20.05
CA TYR A 269 -13.62 4.45 19.79
C TYR A 269 -12.76 4.54 18.52
N ILE A 270 -13.31 5.05 17.42
CA ILE A 270 -12.57 5.21 16.16
C ILE A 270 -11.44 6.24 16.30
N ALA A 271 -11.65 7.35 17.03
CA ALA A 271 -10.62 8.37 17.23
C ALA A 271 -9.43 7.83 18.03
N GLU A 272 -9.70 7.10 19.11
CA GLU A 272 -8.69 6.46 19.96
C GLU A 272 -7.92 5.35 19.22
N ASN A 273 -8.61 4.62 18.33
CA ASN A 273 -8.06 3.45 17.64
C ASN A 273 -7.84 3.65 16.14
N TYR A 274 -7.78 4.91 15.68
CA TYR A 274 -7.88 5.25 14.25
C TYR A 274 -6.90 4.47 13.39
N SER A 275 -5.61 4.43 13.76
CA SER A 275 -4.59 3.74 12.96
C SER A 275 -4.86 2.24 12.82
N ILE A 276 -5.41 1.59 13.86
CA ILE A 276 -5.70 0.16 13.86
C ILE A 276 -6.96 -0.11 13.02
N VAL A 277 -8.04 0.66 13.23
CA VAL A 277 -9.27 0.56 12.43
C VAL A 277 -8.98 0.83 10.95
N ARG A 278 -8.11 1.83 10.67
CA ARG A 278 -7.67 2.20 9.33
C ARG A 278 -6.83 1.10 8.68
N GLY A 279 -5.96 0.46 9.45
CA GLY A 279 -5.18 -0.71 9.02
C GLY A 279 -6.08 -1.91 8.70
N TRP A 280 -7.05 -2.20 9.58
CA TRP A 280 -8.03 -3.27 9.39
C TRP A 280 -8.86 -3.08 8.11
N VAL A 281 -9.49 -1.91 7.90
CA VAL A 281 -10.25 -1.70 6.65
C VAL A 281 -9.35 -1.71 5.41
N SER A 282 -8.10 -1.26 5.52
CA SER A 282 -7.12 -1.34 4.42
C SER A 282 -6.80 -2.79 4.08
N TRP A 283 -6.67 -3.66 5.07
CA TRP A 283 -6.45 -5.09 4.87
C TRP A 283 -7.64 -5.76 4.18
N GLU A 284 -8.86 -5.51 4.68
CA GLU A 284 -10.10 -6.01 4.09
C GLU A 284 -10.27 -5.53 2.63
N TRP A 285 -9.96 -4.25 2.38
CA TRP A 285 -9.97 -3.67 1.04
C TRP A 285 -8.93 -4.31 0.10
N LEU A 286 -7.70 -4.50 0.60
CA LEU A 286 -6.63 -5.15 -0.14
C LEU A 286 -7.01 -6.58 -0.53
N ASN A 287 -7.58 -7.36 0.38
CA ASN A 287 -8.03 -8.73 0.11
C ASN A 287 -9.07 -8.78 -1.01
N TYR A 288 -10.08 -7.89 -0.94
CA TYR A 288 -11.08 -7.75 -2.01
C TYR A 288 -10.40 -7.44 -3.36
N MET A 289 -9.54 -6.43 -3.40
CA MET A 289 -8.91 -5.98 -4.64
C MET A 289 -7.93 -6.99 -5.21
N GLN A 290 -7.19 -7.71 -4.36
CA GLN A 290 -6.28 -8.77 -4.79
C GLN A 290 -7.04 -9.92 -5.46
N ALA A 291 -8.20 -10.31 -4.92
CA ALA A 291 -9.06 -11.33 -5.54
C ALA A 291 -9.57 -10.91 -6.93
N LYS A 292 -9.64 -9.61 -7.23
CA LYS A 292 -10.02 -9.08 -8.56
C LYS A 292 -8.83 -8.84 -9.49
N ASN A 293 -7.61 -8.87 -8.98
CA ASN A 293 -6.39 -8.46 -9.69
C ASN A 293 -5.22 -9.43 -9.43
N ILE A 294 -5.47 -10.74 -9.50
CA ILE A 294 -4.56 -11.80 -9.05
C ILE A 294 -3.13 -11.69 -9.62
N ASN A 295 -3.02 -11.37 -10.90
CA ASN A 295 -1.73 -11.36 -11.61
C ASN A 295 -1.07 -9.97 -11.63
N ILE A 296 -1.67 -8.97 -11.01
CA ILE A 296 -1.20 -7.59 -11.12
C ILE A 296 -0.03 -7.36 -10.16
N PRO A 297 1.14 -6.88 -10.65
CA PRO A 297 2.28 -6.63 -9.79
C PRO A 297 1.99 -5.48 -8.82
N ASN A 298 2.55 -5.60 -7.61
CA ASN A 298 2.58 -4.57 -6.57
C ASN A 298 1.22 -3.87 -6.31
N ILE A 299 0.17 -4.66 -6.08
CA ILE A 299 -1.18 -4.14 -5.84
C ILE A 299 -1.26 -3.21 -4.62
N VAL A 300 -0.45 -3.47 -3.58
CA VAL A 300 -0.42 -2.67 -2.35
C VAL A 300 -0.07 -1.22 -2.66
N SER A 301 1.03 -0.96 -3.39
CA SER A 301 1.44 0.40 -3.78
C SER A 301 0.46 1.09 -4.73
N LYS A 302 -0.38 0.32 -5.45
CA LYS A 302 -1.41 0.85 -6.35
C LYS A 302 -2.71 1.20 -5.64
N LEU A 303 -3.00 0.57 -4.50
CA LEU A 303 -4.17 0.87 -3.67
C LEU A 303 -3.89 1.96 -2.64
N PHE A 304 -2.71 1.92 -2.01
CA PHE A 304 -2.33 2.83 -0.94
C PHE A 304 -1.18 3.70 -1.40
N ILE A 305 -1.53 4.77 -2.11
CA ILE A 305 -0.55 5.67 -2.69
C ILE A 305 0.21 6.40 -1.57
N PRO A 306 1.55 6.38 -1.58
CA PRO A 306 2.34 7.21 -0.69
C PRO A 306 2.13 8.69 -0.98
N HIS A 307 2.31 9.54 0.05
CA HIS A 307 2.15 10.99 -0.09
C HIS A 307 3.10 11.64 -1.11
N ASN A 308 4.18 10.96 -1.51
CA ASN A 308 5.08 11.35 -2.58
C ASN A 308 5.65 10.10 -3.25
N ARG A 309 6.05 10.20 -4.53
CA ARG A 309 6.93 9.20 -5.14
C ARG A 309 8.35 9.35 -4.62
N ASP A 310 9.04 8.22 -4.52
CA ASP A 310 10.45 8.20 -4.19
C ASP A 310 11.29 8.94 -5.26
N SER A 311 12.41 9.49 -4.82
CA SER A 311 13.35 10.15 -5.72
C SER A 311 14.14 9.11 -6.53
N LEU A 312 14.18 9.28 -7.85
CA LEU A 312 15.04 8.49 -8.75
C LEU A 312 16.55 8.82 -8.64
N SER A 313 16.98 9.49 -7.57
CA SER A 313 18.36 9.96 -7.42
C SER A 313 19.40 8.85 -7.47
N LYS A 314 19.10 7.65 -6.96
CA LYS A 314 20.02 6.49 -7.00
C LYS A 314 20.20 6.01 -8.43
N GLN A 315 19.11 5.88 -9.16
CA GLN A 315 19.08 5.40 -10.54
C GLN A 315 19.69 6.43 -11.49
N SER A 316 19.46 7.73 -11.24
CA SER A 316 20.12 8.80 -12.00
C SER A 316 21.63 8.79 -11.78
N LYS A 317 22.09 8.58 -10.53
CA LYS A 317 23.53 8.43 -10.25
C LYS A 317 24.15 7.25 -10.98
N TYR A 318 23.45 6.11 -11.03
CA TYR A 318 23.89 4.93 -11.78
C TYR A 318 24.12 5.24 -13.27
N TRP A 319 23.12 5.80 -13.95
CA TRP A 319 23.23 6.10 -15.38
C TRP A 319 24.20 7.24 -15.69
N LYS A 320 24.33 8.25 -14.82
CA LYS A 320 25.35 9.30 -14.96
C LYS A 320 26.77 8.74 -14.82
N LEU A 321 26.99 7.77 -13.93
CA LEU A 321 28.28 7.09 -13.82
C LEU A 321 28.62 6.40 -15.14
N ILE A 322 27.69 5.65 -15.71
CA ILE A 322 27.88 4.96 -16.99
C ILE A 322 28.23 5.95 -18.11
N LEU A 323 27.51 7.07 -18.19
CA LEU A 323 27.75 8.12 -19.20
C LEU A 323 29.09 8.84 -19.04
N ASN A 324 29.74 8.78 -17.88
CA ASN A 324 31.11 9.29 -17.73
C ASN A 324 32.15 8.37 -18.39
N HIS A 325 31.85 7.09 -18.55
CA HIS A 325 32.76 6.10 -19.13
C HIS A 325 32.50 5.88 -20.63
N GLN A 326 31.25 5.98 -21.07
CA GLN A 326 30.88 5.75 -22.45
C GLN A 326 29.74 6.66 -22.90
N LYS A 327 29.88 7.24 -24.09
CA LYS A 327 28.78 7.95 -24.76
C LYS A 327 27.72 6.94 -25.20
N LEU A 328 26.47 7.18 -24.80
CA LEU A 328 25.32 6.35 -25.14
C LEU A 328 24.29 7.17 -25.91
N LYS A 329 23.48 6.49 -26.72
CA LYS A 329 22.35 7.09 -27.43
C LYS A 329 21.04 6.67 -26.78
N CYS A 330 20.04 7.54 -26.82
CA CYS A 330 18.67 7.19 -26.45
C CYS A 330 18.14 6.13 -27.40
N ILE A 331 17.60 5.02 -26.89
CA ILE A 331 17.06 3.93 -27.74
C ILE A 331 15.86 4.38 -28.60
N TYR A 332 15.17 5.44 -28.18
CA TYR A 332 13.96 5.91 -28.85
C TYR A 332 14.28 6.94 -29.93
N SER A 333 15.02 8.00 -29.59
CA SER A 333 15.32 9.13 -30.49
C SER A 333 16.67 9.00 -31.22
N GLN A 334 17.52 8.06 -30.81
CA GLN A 334 18.88 7.87 -31.33
C GLN A 334 19.83 9.07 -31.12
N VAL A 335 19.39 10.07 -30.34
CA VAL A 335 20.18 11.23 -29.95
C VAL A 335 21.20 10.83 -28.86
N GLU A 336 22.41 11.37 -28.93
CA GLU A 336 23.44 11.20 -27.90
C GLU A 336 22.99 11.80 -26.56
N LEU A 337 23.20 11.06 -25.47
CA LEU A 337 22.78 11.45 -24.13
C LEU A 337 23.83 12.34 -23.46
N ASP A 338 23.39 13.50 -22.98
CA ASP A 338 24.18 14.38 -22.10
C ASP A 338 23.92 14.00 -20.63
N LYS A 339 24.97 13.57 -19.92
CA LYS A 339 24.91 13.15 -18.52
C LYS A 339 24.26 14.18 -17.59
N ASP A 340 24.36 15.46 -17.92
CA ASP A 340 23.86 16.53 -17.05
C ASP A 340 22.39 16.86 -17.34
N LYS A 341 21.84 16.36 -18.45
CA LYS A 341 20.47 16.64 -18.93
C LYS A 341 19.62 15.40 -19.17
N ILE A 342 20.04 14.23 -18.66
CA ILE A 342 19.23 13.03 -18.78
C ILE A 342 17.95 13.11 -17.94
N SER A 343 16.91 12.46 -18.44
CA SER A 343 15.77 11.95 -17.67
C SER A 343 15.86 10.43 -17.64
N LEU A 344 15.05 9.81 -16.78
CA LEU A 344 14.92 8.35 -16.74
C LEU A 344 13.52 7.97 -17.19
N ASP A 345 13.45 6.99 -18.08
CA ASP A 345 12.20 6.37 -18.53
C ASP A 345 12.08 4.96 -17.95
N HIS A 346 10.86 4.62 -17.54
CA HIS A 346 10.49 3.26 -17.20
C HIS A 346 10.03 2.55 -18.47
N TYR A 347 10.79 1.56 -18.95
CA TYR A 347 10.48 0.88 -20.22
C TYR A 347 9.06 0.31 -20.21
N LEU A 348 8.71 -0.45 -19.17
CA LEU A 348 7.32 -0.72 -18.79
C LEU A 348 6.79 0.44 -17.93
N PRO A 349 5.57 0.95 -18.16
CA PRO A 349 5.04 2.10 -17.43
C PRO A 349 5.16 1.98 -15.91
N TRP A 350 5.55 3.05 -15.22
CA TRP A 350 5.61 3.04 -13.75
C TRP A 350 4.24 2.75 -13.13
N SER A 351 3.16 3.28 -13.69
CA SER A 351 1.79 2.97 -13.23
C SER A 351 1.42 1.49 -13.43
N PHE A 352 2.16 0.75 -14.24
CA PHE A 352 2.01 -0.70 -14.32
C PHE A 352 2.88 -1.44 -13.30
N VAL A 353 4.17 -1.11 -13.14
CA VAL A 353 5.06 -1.88 -12.24
C VAL A 353 5.06 -1.40 -10.77
N ALA A 354 4.76 -0.12 -10.56
CA ALA A 354 4.73 0.58 -9.26
C ALA A 354 6.03 0.45 -8.43
N HIS A 355 7.19 0.48 -9.07
CA HIS A 355 8.49 0.53 -8.42
C HIS A 355 9.53 1.23 -9.31
N ASP A 356 10.66 1.62 -8.72
CA ASP A 356 11.75 2.31 -9.41
C ASP A 356 13.01 1.43 -9.59
N GLN A 357 12.85 0.11 -9.70
CA GLN A 357 13.98 -0.82 -9.88
C GLN A 357 14.72 -0.59 -11.21
N LEU A 358 16.05 -0.68 -11.16
CA LEU A 358 16.95 -0.34 -12.27
C LEU A 358 16.74 -1.19 -13.54
N TRP A 359 16.33 -2.45 -13.38
CA TRP A 359 16.12 -3.36 -14.52
C TRP A 359 15.10 -2.86 -15.54
N ASN A 360 14.19 -1.96 -15.12
CA ASN A 360 13.15 -1.36 -15.95
C ASN A 360 13.47 0.11 -16.33
N LEU A 361 14.58 0.68 -15.87
CA LEU A 361 14.89 2.10 -16.00
C LEU A 361 16.05 2.36 -16.94
N ILE A 362 15.85 3.24 -17.92
CA ILE A 362 16.87 3.64 -18.91
C ILE A 362 17.00 5.17 -19.01
N PRO A 363 18.18 5.68 -19.40
CA PRO A 363 18.38 7.10 -19.60
C PRO A 363 17.79 7.53 -20.95
N THR A 364 17.14 8.69 -20.93
CA THR A 364 16.53 9.29 -22.11
C THR A 364 16.55 10.81 -22.01
N THR A 365 15.99 11.52 -22.98
CA THR A 365 15.76 12.96 -22.89
C THR A 365 14.39 13.25 -22.25
N GLN A 366 14.22 14.45 -21.69
CA GLN A 366 12.94 14.88 -21.13
C GLN A 366 11.81 14.84 -22.17
N SER A 367 12.08 15.27 -23.41
CA SER A 367 11.08 15.27 -24.50
C SER A 367 10.56 13.87 -24.80
N VAL A 368 11.45 12.88 -24.83
CA VAL A 368 11.12 11.48 -25.08
C VAL A 368 10.34 10.90 -23.91
N ASN A 369 10.78 11.12 -22.67
CA ASN A 369 10.09 10.64 -21.47
C ASN A 369 8.66 11.20 -21.38
N SER A 370 8.50 12.51 -21.60
CA SER A 370 7.19 13.16 -21.61
C SER A 370 6.29 12.66 -22.75
N SER A 371 6.85 12.42 -23.94
CA SER A 371 6.10 11.87 -25.08
C SER A 371 5.66 10.42 -24.86
N LYS A 372 6.52 9.59 -24.25
CA LYS A 372 6.20 8.20 -23.92
C LYS A 372 5.19 8.10 -22.80
N SER A 373 5.34 8.88 -21.73
CA SER A 373 4.43 8.86 -20.57
C SER A 373 4.19 7.42 -20.10
N ASN A 374 2.93 7.05 -19.83
CA ASN A 374 2.51 5.72 -19.41
C ASN A 374 2.24 4.75 -20.58
N ASN A 375 2.71 5.03 -21.80
CA ASN A 375 2.53 4.12 -22.94
C ASN A 375 3.62 3.04 -22.98
N ILE A 376 3.25 1.88 -23.51
CA ILE A 376 4.16 0.76 -23.78
C ILE A 376 4.91 1.02 -25.10
N PRO A 377 6.26 0.98 -25.14
CA PRO A 377 7.02 1.11 -26.37
C PRO A 377 6.68 0.04 -27.42
N ALA A 378 6.79 0.39 -28.70
CA ALA A 378 6.73 -0.60 -29.78
C ALA A 378 7.88 -1.62 -29.68
N GLU A 379 7.60 -2.88 -30.05
CA GLU A 379 8.53 -4.02 -29.99
C GLU A 379 9.89 -3.75 -30.65
N LYS A 380 9.93 -2.87 -31.66
CA LYS A 380 11.18 -2.48 -32.34
C LYS A 380 12.26 -1.92 -31.39
N TYR A 381 11.86 -1.36 -30.24
CA TYR A 381 12.80 -0.80 -29.26
C TYR A 381 13.34 -1.84 -28.28
N PHE A 382 12.77 -3.05 -28.25
CA PHE A 382 13.08 -4.04 -27.22
C PHE A 382 14.54 -4.52 -27.28
N GLN A 383 15.06 -4.77 -28.47
CA GLN A 383 16.46 -5.21 -28.63
C GLN A 383 17.46 -4.14 -28.18
N ASP A 384 17.19 -2.88 -28.50
CA ASP A 384 18.04 -1.76 -28.09
C ASP A 384 17.95 -1.50 -26.59
N PHE A 385 16.77 -1.68 -25.99
CA PHE A 385 16.59 -1.65 -24.54
C PHE A 385 17.47 -2.69 -23.83
N VAL A 386 17.43 -3.95 -24.26
CA VAL A 386 18.23 -5.02 -23.67
C VAL A 386 19.73 -4.75 -23.82
N LYS A 387 20.17 -4.33 -25.01
CA LYS A 387 21.58 -3.97 -25.25
C LYS A 387 22.03 -2.81 -24.36
N LEU A 388 21.20 -1.79 -24.18
CA LEU A 388 21.52 -0.65 -23.32
C LEU A 388 21.65 -1.06 -21.85
N GLN A 389 20.75 -1.91 -21.36
CA GLN A 389 20.84 -2.47 -20.00
C GLN A 389 22.12 -3.27 -19.80
N HIS A 390 22.42 -4.19 -20.73
CA HIS A 390 23.66 -4.98 -20.72
C HIS A 390 24.92 -4.10 -20.73
N GLN A 391 24.98 -3.10 -21.61
CA GLN A 391 26.09 -2.15 -21.66
C GLN A 391 26.28 -1.43 -20.31
N GLY A 392 25.19 -0.95 -19.70
CA GLY A 392 25.25 -0.30 -18.39
C GLY A 392 25.81 -1.21 -17.30
N LEU A 393 25.36 -2.47 -17.27
CA LEU A 393 25.82 -3.48 -16.31
C LEU A 393 27.31 -3.81 -16.47
N VAL A 394 27.77 -4.01 -17.72
CA VAL A 394 29.19 -4.27 -18.02
C VAL A 394 30.07 -3.10 -17.58
N ILE A 395 29.69 -1.88 -17.94
CA ILE A 395 30.44 -0.67 -17.55
C ILE A 395 30.46 -0.53 -16.02
N TYR A 396 29.33 -0.74 -15.35
CA TYR A 396 29.27 -0.62 -13.89
C TYR A 396 30.16 -1.65 -13.20
N ALA A 397 30.13 -2.92 -13.65
CA ALA A 397 30.95 -4.00 -13.10
C ALA A 397 32.45 -3.75 -13.27
N GLN A 398 32.88 -3.23 -14.43
CA GLN A 398 34.29 -2.92 -14.71
C GLN A 398 34.83 -1.75 -13.88
N ASN A 399 33.95 -0.84 -13.44
CA ASN A 399 34.35 0.42 -12.79
C ASN A 399 34.02 0.47 -11.30
N ASN A 400 33.54 -0.63 -10.69
CA ASN A 400 33.20 -0.68 -9.28
C ASN A 400 33.70 -1.97 -8.61
N SER A 401 33.90 -1.91 -7.30
CA SER A 401 34.24 -3.10 -6.50
C SER A 401 33.15 -4.18 -6.58
N ARG A 402 33.54 -5.45 -6.43
CA ARG A 402 32.61 -6.59 -6.36
C ARG A 402 31.43 -6.39 -5.40
N LYS A 403 31.68 -5.82 -4.20
CA LYS A 403 30.62 -5.53 -3.23
C LYS A 403 29.55 -4.56 -3.77
N LYS A 404 29.98 -3.47 -4.42
CA LYS A 404 29.07 -2.50 -5.05
C LYS A 404 28.30 -3.12 -6.22
N TRP A 405 28.97 -3.95 -7.03
CA TRP A 405 28.32 -4.72 -8.11
C TRP A 405 27.17 -5.56 -7.56
N LEU A 406 27.45 -6.44 -6.58
CA LEU A 406 26.45 -7.34 -6.01
C LEU A 406 25.23 -6.59 -5.45
N ASN A 407 25.44 -5.50 -4.72
CA ASN A 407 24.35 -4.67 -4.20
C ASN A 407 23.56 -3.97 -5.31
N CYS A 408 24.21 -3.56 -6.40
CA CYS A 408 23.55 -2.85 -7.49
C CYS A 408 22.63 -3.77 -8.31
N VAL A 409 23.01 -5.05 -8.43
CA VAL A 409 22.30 -6.01 -9.29
C VAL A 409 21.31 -6.90 -8.56
N GLU A 410 21.11 -6.70 -7.26
CA GLU A 410 20.19 -7.49 -6.45
C GLU A 410 18.77 -7.51 -7.07
N ASP A 411 18.24 -6.34 -7.42
CA ASP A 411 16.93 -6.22 -8.09
C ASP A 411 16.90 -6.90 -9.47
N TYR A 412 18.01 -6.86 -10.22
CA TYR A 412 18.11 -7.54 -11.52
C TYR A 412 18.06 -9.06 -11.34
N VAL A 413 18.81 -9.61 -10.38
CA VAL A 413 18.84 -11.05 -10.11
C VAL A 413 17.46 -11.51 -9.60
N ALA A 414 16.86 -10.74 -8.69
CA ALA A 414 15.56 -11.05 -8.11
C ALA A 414 14.45 -11.09 -9.17
N GLU A 415 14.41 -10.13 -10.11
CA GLU A 415 13.35 -10.06 -11.12
C GLU A 415 13.64 -10.95 -12.33
N LEU A 416 14.85 -10.88 -12.91
CA LEU A 416 15.19 -11.59 -14.14
C LEU A 416 15.46 -13.09 -13.92
N LYS A 417 15.51 -13.54 -12.66
CA LYS A 417 15.71 -14.93 -12.25
C LYS A 417 16.94 -15.58 -12.88
N VAL A 418 18.03 -14.82 -12.99
CA VAL A 418 19.35 -15.37 -13.39
C VAL A 418 19.98 -16.14 -12.23
N SER A 419 20.87 -17.09 -12.53
CA SER A 419 21.40 -18.01 -11.51
C SER A 419 22.45 -17.35 -10.63
N GLN A 420 23.31 -16.52 -11.23
CA GLN A 420 24.40 -15.83 -10.57
C GLN A 420 24.41 -14.36 -11.03
N PRO A 421 24.88 -13.42 -10.20
CA PRO A 421 25.01 -12.01 -10.60
C PRO A 421 25.83 -11.79 -11.88
N ASP A 422 26.86 -12.59 -12.12
CA ASP A 422 27.76 -12.41 -13.28
C ASP A 422 27.15 -12.90 -14.59
N ASP A 423 26.07 -13.69 -14.53
CA ASP A 423 25.29 -14.06 -15.71
C ASP A 423 24.70 -12.82 -16.42
N LEU A 424 24.50 -11.72 -15.68
CA LEU A 424 24.05 -10.44 -16.22
C LEU A 424 25.07 -9.77 -17.16
N LEU A 425 26.33 -10.21 -17.12
CA LEU A 425 27.39 -9.71 -17.99
C LEU A 425 27.45 -10.45 -19.33
N ASP A 426 26.73 -11.56 -19.49
CA ASP A 426 26.57 -12.27 -20.75
C ASP A 426 25.33 -11.77 -21.50
N LEU A 427 25.53 -11.24 -22.72
CA LEU A 427 24.46 -10.65 -23.50
C LEU A 427 23.37 -11.67 -23.87
N ASN A 428 23.72 -12.93 -24.14
CA ASN A 428 22.75 -13.95 -24.51
C ASN A 428 21.91 -14.36 -23.30
N ILE A 429 22.53 -14.51 -22.13
CA ILE A 429 21.82 -14.88 -20.90
C ILE A 429 20.85 -13.76 -20.52
N ILE A 430 21.31 -12.50 -20.44
CA ILE A 430 20.45 -11.38 -20.07
C ILE A 430 19.35 -11.13 -21.11
N SER A 431 19.61 -11.31 -22.40
CA SER A 431 18.59 -11.19 -23.45
C SER A 431 17.48 -12.20 -23.27
N ASN A 432 17.83 -13.46 -23.00
CA ASN A 432 16.86 -14.51 -22.74
C ASN A 432 16.05 -14.23 -21.45
N ALA A 433 16.69 -13.72 -20.41
CA ALA A 433 16.03 -13.37 -19.16
C ALA A 433 15.04 -12.21 -19.33
N TYR A 434 15.42 -11.16 -20.05
CA TYR A 434 14.52 -10.06 -20.40
C TYR A 434 13.36 -10.51 -21.28
N ILE A 435 13.57 -11.39 -22.26
CA ILE A 435 12.48 -11.96 -23.07
C ILE A 435 11.45 -12.66 -22.18
N LYS A 436 11.91 -13.50 -21.25
CA LYS A 436 11.05 -14.27 -20.33
C LYS A 436 10.32 -13.39 -19.30
N THR A 437 10.83 -12.19 -19.02
CA THR A 437 10.29 -11.29 -17.99
C THR A 437 9.42 -10.19 -18.61
N ILE A 438 9.98 -9.41 -19.54
CA ILE A 438 9.32 -8.21 -20.09
C ILE A 438 8.18 -8.58 -21.03
N LYS A 439 8.27 -9.66 -21.82
CA LYS A 439 7.19 -9.99 -22.77
C LYS A 439 5.90 -10.36 -22.03
N PRO A 440 5.91 -11.28 -21.03
CA PRO A 440 4.70 -11.54 -20.24
C PRO A 440 4.16 -10.30 -19.53
N LEU A 441 5.05 -9.49 -18.93
CA LEU A 441 4.64 -8.24 -18.27
C LEU A 441 4.03 -7.22 -19.24
N THR A 442 4.57 -7.13 -20.46
CA THR A 442 4.01 -6.30 -21.53
C THR A 442 2.61 -6.77 -21.88
N SER A 443 2.42 -8.07 -22.14
CA SER A 443 1.10 -8.64 -22.42
C SER A 443 0.10 -8.40 -21.27
N LEU A 444 0.56 -8.50 -20.01
CA LEU A 444 -0.29 -8.22 -18.86
C LEU A 444 -0.70 -6.75 -18.79
N ALA A 445 0.24 -5.82 -18.99
CA ALA A 445 -0.08 -4.39 -19.04
C ALA A 445 -1.07 -4.06 -20.18
N GLN A 446 -0.93 -4.71 -21.33
CA GLN A 446 -1.85 -4.58 -22.45
C GLN A 446 -3.28 -5.02 -22.09
N ILE A 447 -3.40 -6.21 -21.46
CA ILE A 447 -4.70 -6.73 -20.97
C ILE A 447 -5.30 -5.79 -19.93
N GLN A 448 -4.47 -5.14 -19.12
CA GLN A 448 -4.90 -4.16 -18.12
C GLN A 448 -5.35 -2.81 -18.74
N GLY A 449 -5.22 -2.61 -20.06
CA GLY A 449 -5.69 -1.41 -20.75
C GLY A 449 -4.66 -0.30 -20.88
N PHE A 450 -3.36 -0.61 -20.77
CA PHE A 450 -2.30 0.34 -21.12
C PHE A 450 -2.16 0.47 -22.65
N ASN A 451 -1.97 1.70 -23.11
CA ASN A 451 -1.75 2.02 -24.52
C ASN A 451 -0.46 1.39 -25.05
N GLN A 452 -0.53 0.88 -26.28
CA GLN A 452 0.50 0.03 -26.88
C GLN A 452 1.18 0.69 -28.07
N ASN A 453 2.28 0.07 -28.52
CA ASN A 453 2.94 0.39 -29.77
C ASN A 453 3.36 1.87 -29.88
N TRP A 454 3.74 2.47 -28.75
CA TRP A 454 4.24 3.84 -28.77
C TRP A 454 5.53 3.93 -29.57
N VAL A 455 5.59 4.94 -30.43
CA VAL A 455 6.74 5.25 -31.28
C VAL A 455 7.07 6.73 -31.11
N TYR A 456 8.34 7.02 -30.82
CA TYR A 456 8.82 8.40 -30.79
C TYR A 456 8.75 8.99 -32.20
N LYS A 457 8.14 10.16 -32.32
CA LYS A 457 7.96 10.88 -33.59
C LYS A 457 8.98 12.00 -33.73
#